data_AF-X1ME07-F1
#
_entry.id   AF-X1ME07-F1
#
_cell.length_a   1.000
_cell.length_b   1.000
_cell.length_c   1.000
_cell.angle_alpha   90.00
_cell.angle_beta   90.00
_cell.angle_gamma   90.00
#
_symmetry.space_group_name_H-M   'P 1'
#
loop_
_entity.id
_entity.type
_entity.pdbx_description
1 polymer ?
#
loop_
_entity_poly.entity_id
_entity_poly.type
_entity_poly.pdbx_seq_one_letter_code
_entity_poly.pdbx_strand_id
1 'polypeptide(L)'
;SKVIKRYDEAKTPYRRVLASPDIEDKIKMKLKSQYAMLNPAELKRKITKLQDKLLKLNALKQKVREDLEKSVEPSSRFEYIST
;
A
#
# COMPACT_ATOMS: atom_id res chain seq x y z
N SER A 1 -27.15 41.99 -0.36
CA SER A 1 -25.81 42.08 -0.95
C SER A 1 -25.41 40.75 -1.57
N LYS A 2 -24.97 40.72 -2.83
CA LYS A 2 -24.56 39.47 -3.52
C LYS A 2 -23.05 39.27 -3.33
N VAL A 3 -22.66 38.20 -2.66
CA VAL A 3 -21.24 37.85 -2.46
C VAL A 3 -20.77 36.98 -3.62
N ILE A 4 -19.66 37.37 -4.26
CA ILE A 4 -19.02 36.59 -5.31
C ILE A 4 -17.68 36.09 -4.77
N LYS A 5 -17.53 34.76 -4.70
CA LYS A 5 -16.27 34.12 -4.28
C LYS A 5 -15.33 34.04 -5.48
N ARG A 6 -14.10 34.54 -5.35
CA ARG A 6 -13.02 34.34 -6.31
C ARG A 6 -11.98 33.43 -5.70
N TYR A 7 -11.64 32.36 -6.41
CA TYR A 7 -10.64 31.38 -5.99
C TYR A 7 -9.38 31.53 -6.83
N ASP A 8 -8.28 31.09 -6.25
CA ASP A 8 -7.00 30.98 -6.93
C ASP A 8 -7.02 29.88 -7.99
N GLU A 9 -6.07 29.94 -8.92
CA GLU A 9 -5.89 28.91 -9.94
C GLU A 9 -5.49 27.57 -9.32
N ALA A 10 -6.06 26.49 -9.84
CA ALA A 10 -5.73 25.14 -9.41
C ALA A 10 -4.27 24.80 -9.76
N LYS A 11 -3.40 24.78 -8.75
CA LYS A 11 -1.99 24.38 -8.85
C LYS A 11 -1.67 23.32 -7.82
N THR A 12 -0.88 22.32 -8.20
CA THR A 12 -0.38 21.34 -7.21
C THR A 12 0.59 22.03 -6.24
N PRO A 13 0.70 21.55 -4.99
CA PRO A 13 1.65 22.10 -4.03
C PRO A 13 3.08 22.19 -4.58
N TYR A 14 3.52 21.17 -5.32
CA TYR A 14 4.82 21.16 -6.01
C TYR A 14 4.98 22.35 -6.98
N ARG A 15 3.99 22.59 -7.85
CA ARG A 15 4.02 23.70 -8.81
C ARG A 15 3.98 25.07 -8.12
N ARG A 16 3.23 25.18 -7.02
CA ARG A 16 3.13 26.41 -6.22
C ARG A 16 4.48 26.76 -5.57
N VAL A 17 5.15 25.76 -4.99
CA VAL A 17 6.48 25.92 -4.39
C VAL A 17 7.52 26.34 -5.43
N LEU A 18 7.48 25.76 -6.63
CA LEU A 18 8.42 26.16 -7.70
C LEU A 18 8.21 27.60 -8.19
N ALA A 19 6.98 28.11 -8.13
CA ALA A 19 6.63 29.46 -8.57
C ALA A 19 6.81 30.53 -7.47
N SER A 20 7.05 30.14 -6.21
CA SER A 20 7.22 31.10 -5.11
C SER A 20 8.58 31.81 -5.22
N PRO A 21 8.61 33.16 -5.14
CA PRO A 21 9.85 33.94 -5.14
C PRO A 21 10.61 33.83 -3.81
N ASP A 22 9.93 33.48 -2.71
CA ASP A 22 10.46 33.45 -1.35
C ASP A 22 11.40 32.25 -1.08
N ILE A 23 11.51 31.35 -2.05
CA ILE A 23 12.24 30.09 -1.92
C ILE A 23 13.50 30.14 -2.76
N GLU A 24 14.62 29.89 -2.10
CA GLU A 24 15.94 29.81 -2.72
C GLU A 24 16.01 28.74 -3.81
N ASP A 25 16.69 29.04 -4.92
CA ASP A 25 16.73 28.16 -6.09
C ASP A 25 17.38 26.80 -5.80
N LYS A 26 18.31 26.74 -4.85
CA LYS A 26 18.93 25.49 -4.37
C LYS A 26 17.87 24.51 -3.86
N ILE A 27 16.88 25.00 -3.12
CA ILE A 27 15.78 24.18 -2.58
C ILE A 27 14.88 23.70 -3.72
N LYS A 28 14.56 24.58 -4.69
CA LYS A 28 13.78 24.23 -5.88
C LYS A 28 14.46 23.15 -6.72
N MET A 29 15.77 23.21 -6.87
CA MET A 29 16.56 22.20 -7.58
C MET A 29 16.54 20.84 -6.89
N LYS A 30 16.70 20.81 -5.56
CA LYS A 30 16.56 19.58 -4.77
C LYS A 30 15.17 18.97 -4.94
N LEU A 31 14.12 19.79 -4.87
CA LEU A 31 12.74 19.35 -5.04
C LEU A 31 12.47 18.76 -6.43
N LYS A 32 13.00 19.38 -7.49
CA LYS A 32 12.93 18.86 -8.87
C LYS A 32 13.60 17.49 -8.99
N SER A 33 14.80 17.34 -8.42
CA SER A 33 15.53 16.08 -8.43
C SER A 33 14.76 14.97 -7.72
N GLN A 34 14.22 15.26 -6.53
CA GLN A 34 13.39 14.30 -5.78
C GLN A 34 12.13 13.91 -6.55
N TYR A 35 11.45 14.89 -7.17
CA TYR A 35 10.25 14.65 -7.97
C TYR A 35 10.56 13.80 -9.22
N ALA A 36 11.67 14.06 -9.90
CA ALA A 36 12.10 13.27 -11.06
C ALA A 36 12.47 11.82 -10.70
N MET A 37 13.07 11.60 -9.53
CA MET A 37 13.38 10.27 -9.02
C MET A 37 12.13 9.48 -8.62
N LEU A 38 11.08 10.19 -8.16
CA LEU A 38 9.87 9.57 -7.64
C LEU A 38 8.91 9.23 -8.78
N ASN A 39 8.98 8.00 -9.29
CA ASN A 39 7.94 7.45 -10.19
C ASN A 39 6.83 6.77 -9.37
N PRO A 40 5.73 7.48 -9.02
CA PRO A 40 4.70 6.94 -8.14
C PRO A 40 4.01 5.71 -8.72
N ALA A 41 3.88 5.62 -10.05
CA ALA A 41 3.26 4.47 -10.71
C ALA A 41 4.13 3.22 -10.55
N GLU A 42 5.45 3.35 -10.71
CA GLU A 42 6.38 2.25 -10.51
C GLU A 42 6.45 1.82 -9.05
N LEU A 43 6.48 2.78 -8.11
CA LEU A 43 6.46 2.49 -6.68
C LEU A 43 5.19 1.72 -6.29
N LYS A 44 4.03 2.14 -6.78
CA LYS A 44 2.76 1.44 -6.56
C LYS A 44 2.85 0.00 -7.06
N ARG A 45 3.31 -0.23 -8.29
CA ARG A 45 3.46 -1.58 -8.87
C ARG A 45 4.38 -2.46 -8.01
N LYS A 46 5.51 -1.91 -7.54
CA LYS A 46 6.46 -2.62 -6.66
C LYS A 46 5.80 -3.02 -5.34
N ILE A 47 5.11 -2.08 -4.68
CA ILE A 47 4.42 -2.32 -3.41
C ILE A 47 3.35 -3.41 -3.58
N THR A 48 2.48 -3.28 -4.58
CA THR A 48 1.41 -4.27 -4.84
C THR A 48 2.00 -5.65 -5.09
N LYS A 49 3.05 -5.77 -5.91
CA LYS A 49 3.72 -7.05 -6.17
C LYS A 49 4.25 -7.71 -4.89
N LEU A 50 4.81 -6.92 -3.97
CA LEU A 50 5.30 -7.43 -2.68
C LEU A 50 4.14 -7.87 -1.77
N GLN A 51 3.06 -7.09 -1.72
CA GLN A 51 1.85 -7.45 -0.97
C GLN A 51 1.25 -8.76 -1.48
N ASP A 52 1.13 -8.92 -2.80
CA ASP A 52 0.61 -10.15 -3.42
C ASP A 52 1.49 -11.37 -3.06
N LYS A 53 2.81 -11.20 -3.06
CA LYS A 53 3.74 -12.27 -2.66
C LYS A 53 3.54 -12.66 -1.21
N LEU A 54 3.40 -11.69 -0.30
CA LEU A 54 3.16 -11.95 1.12
C LEU A 54 1.83 -12.67 1.34
N LEU A 55 0.76 -12.22 0.68
CA LEU A 55 -0.56 -12.85 0.78
C LEU A 55 -0.53 -14.30 0.29
N LYS A 56 0.12 -14.57 -0.86
CA LYS A 56 0.28 -15.93 -1.38
C LYS A 56 1.03 -16.84 -0.41
N LEU A 57 2.14 -16.36 0.16
CA LEU A 57 2.93 -17.12 1.12
C LEU A 57 2.12 -17.45 2.39
N ASN A 58 1.35 -16.48 2.89
CA ASN A 58 0.50 -16.70 4.06
C ASN A 58 -0.60 -17.73 3.75
N ALA A 59 -1.28 -17.62 2.60
CA ALA A 59 -2.30 -18.58 2.19
C ALA A 59 -1.75 -20.01 2.06
N LEU A 60 -0.54 -20.17 1.51
CA LEU A 60 0.14 -21.47 1.45
C LEU A 60 0.47 -22.01 2.85
N LYS A 61 0.96 -21.15 3.76
CA LYS A 61 1.24 -21.53 5.14
C LYS A 61 -0.01 -22.03 5.87
N GLN A 62 -1.16 -21.36 5.69
CA GLN A 62 -2.41 -21.80 6.32
C GLN A 62 -2.86 -23.17 5.78
N LYS A 63 -2.81 -23.38 4.46
CA LYS A 63 -3.12 -24.70 3.88
C LYS A 63 -2.27 -25.82 4.45
N VAL A 64 -0.94 -25.61 4.51
CA VAL A 64 -0.02 -26.61 5.09
C VAL A 64 -0.37 -26.92 6.55
N ARG A 65 -0.78 -25.90 7.32
CA ARG A 65 -1.22 -26.09 8.71
C ARG A 65 -2.52 -26.89 8.79
N GLU A 66 -3.52 -26.56 7.96
CA GLU A 66 -4.79 -27.28 7.90
C GLU A 66 -4.58 -28.75 7.48
N ASP A 67 -3.70 -29.01 6.52
CA ASP A 67 -3.35 -30.36 6.07
C ASP A 67 -2.61 -31.16 7.16
N LEU A 68 -1.79 -30.49 7.96
CA LEU A 68 -1.13 -31.10 9.12
C LEU A 68 -2.15 -31.42 10.24
N GLU A 69 -3.07 -30.51 10.54
CA GLU A 69 -4.13 -30.74 11.53
C GLU A 69 -5.06 -31.89 11.11
N LYS A 70 -5.40 -32.02 9.82
CA LYS A 70 -6.19 -33.15 9.29
C LYS A 70 -5.47 -34.50 9.33
N SER A 71 -4.14 -34.52 9.22
CA SER A 71 -3.36 -35.76 9.25
C SER A 71 -3.07 -36.27 10.68
N VAL A 72 -3.29 -35.44 11.70
CA VAL A 72 -3.21 -35.79 13.13
C VAL A 72 -4.51 -36.39 13.66
N GLU A 73 -5.64 -36.24 12.94
CA GLU A 73 -6.94 -36.83 13.26
C GLU A 73 -7.28 -38.12 12.48
N PRO A 74 -6.52 -39.24 12.60
CA PRO A 74 -7.07 -40.55 12.29
C PRO A 74 -7.39 -41.31 13.58
N SER A 75 -8.67 -41.68 13.71
CA SER A 75 -9.19 -42.71 14.62
C SER A 75 -9.34 -42.36 16.11
N SER A 76 -10.39 -41.60 16.45
CA SER A 76 -11.17 -41.88 17.66
C SER A 76 -12.56 -42.40 17.27
N ARG A 77 -12.58 -43.55 16.59
CA ARG A 77 -13.77 -44.40 16.46
C ARG A 77 -13.93 -45.21 17.75
N PHE A 78 -14.31 -44.55 18.84
CA PHE A 78 -14.83 -45.25 20.01
C PHE A 78 -16.35 -45.08 20.00
N GLU A 79 -17.01 -46.10 19.45
CA GLU A 79 -18.45 -46.27 19.58
C GLU A 79 -18.77 -46.45 21.07
N TYR A 80 -19.54 -45.53 21.64
CA TYR A 80 -20.01 -45.59 23.00
C TYR A 80 -21.16 -46.59 23.07
N ILE A 81 -20.88 -47.83 23.44
CA ILE A 81 -21.94 -48.79 23.78
C ILE A 81 -22.35 -48.47 25.22
N SER A 82 -23.44 -47.71 25.38
CA SER A 82 -24.10 -47.55 26.67
C SER A 82 -24.95 -48.79 26.94
N THR A 83 -24.55 -49.58 27.94
CA THR A 83 -25.34 -50.65 28.58
C THR A 83 -26.56 -50.10 29.31
#